data_AF-A0A661XTB5-F1
#
_entry.id   AF-A0A661XTB5-F1
#
_cell.length_a   1.000
_cell.length_b   1.000
_cell.length_c   1.000
_cell.angle_alpha   90.00
_cell.angle_beta   90.00
_cell.angle_gamma   90.00
#
_symmetry.space_group_name_H-M   'P 1'
#
loop_
_entity.id
_entity.type
_entity.pdbx_description
1 polymer ?
#
loop_
_entity_poly.entity_id
_entity_poly.type
_entity_poly.pdbx_seq_one_letter_code
_entity_poly.pdbx_strand_id
1 'polypeptide(L)'
;MASKVIHAMYNDDDILLNAVKAVRDEHYHIEEIYTPFPVHGLEKAMGMADTRIAICSFLYGVVGLVISIVMMNYMMIEDWPMNIGGKPSFSYIENMPAFVPIMFEMTVFFAAHLMVITFYMRSKLWPFKKAENPD
;
A
#
# COMPACT_ATOMS: atom_id res chain seq x y z
N MET A 1 7.38 32.94 -19.48
CA MET A 1 7.74 32.13 -20.67
C MET A 1 7.27 30.72 -20.41
N ALA A 2 6.42 30.14 -21.28
CA ALA A 2 6.02 28.74 -21.14
C ALA A 2 7.25 27.84 -21.37
N SER A 3 7.48 26.87 -20.49
CA SER A 3 8.52 25.85 -20.69
C SER A 3 8.19 25.02 -21.93
N LYS A 4 9.21 24.69 -22.73
CA LYS A 4 9.07 23.74 -23.84
C LYS A 4 9.42 22.35 -23.30
N VAL A 5 8.56 21.37 -23.54
CA VAL A 5 8.75 19.96 -23.15
C VAL A 5 8.97 19.14 -24.43
N ILE A 6 9.91 18.20 -24.40
CA ILE A 6 10.21 17.30 -25.53
C ILE A 6 9.53 15.95 -25.25
N HIS A 7 8.69 15.48 -26.16
CA HIS A 7 8.05 14.17 -26.07
C HIS A 7 8.72 13.20 -27.05
N ALA A 8 9.36 12.15 -26.53
CA ALA A 8 9.93 11.08 -27.32
C ALA A 8 8.98 9.86 -27.29
N MET A 9 8.60 9.37 -28.46
CA MET A 9 7.71 8.21 -28.62
C MET A 9 8.53 6.98 -29.02
N TYR A 10 8.28 5.86 -28.34
CA TYR A 10 8.96 4.58 -28.58
C TYR A 10 7.92 3.50 -28.88
N ASN A 11 8.35 2.44 -29.57
CA ASN A 11 7.50 1.32 -29.99
C ASN A 11 7.82 0.00 -29.26
N ASP A 12 8.90 -0.04 -28.48
CA ASP A 12 9.46 -1.24 -27.87
C ASP A 12 10.13 -0.90 -26.53
N ASP A 13 10.05 -1.82 -25.57
CA ASP A 13 10.54 -1.61 -24.20
C ASP A 13 12.06 -1.68 -24.08
N ASP A 14 12.74 -2.52 -24.88
CA ASP A 14 14.20 -2.56 -24.92
C ASP A 14 14.77 -1.23 -25.48
N ILE A 15 14.12 -0.68 -26.51
CA ILE A 15 14.50 0.61 -27.08
C ILE A 15 14.30 1.73 -26.06
N LEU A 16 13.16 1.74 -25.37
CA LEU A 16 12.86 2.69 -24.29
C LEU A 16 13.93 2.61 -23.18
N LEU A 17 14.23 1.41 -22.67
CA LEU A 17 15.21 1.21 -21.60
C LEU A 17 16.61 1.69 -21.98
N ASN A 18 17.03 1.44 -23.22
CA ASN A 18 18.32 1.92 -23.72
C ASN A 18 18.34 3.45 -23.85
N ALA A 19 17.24 4.05 -24.33
CA ALA A 19 17.11 5.50 -24.42
C ALA A 19 17.15 6.17 -23.04
N VAL A 20 16.43 5.65 -22.05
CA VAL A 20 16.43 6.17 -20.68
C VAL A 20 17.83 6.16 -20.06
N LYS A 21 18.60 5.07 -20.27
CA LYS A 21 19.99 4.99 -19.81
C LYS A 21 20.86 6.06 -20.48
N ALA A 22 20.79 6.19 -21.81
CA ALA A 22 21.58 7.18 -22.55
C ALA A 22 21.27 8.62 -22.11
N VAL A 23 19.98 8.97 -21.96
CA VAL A 23 19.55 10.31 -21.52
C VAL A 23 20.04 10.64 -20.11
N ARG A 24 19.98 9.67 -19.20
CA ARG A 24 20.46 9.83 -17.83
C ARG A 24 21.99 9.91 -17.74
N ASP A 25 22.70 9.12 -18.55
CA ASP A 25 24.17 9.12 -18.60
C ASP A 25 24.70 10.46 -19.16
N GLU A 26 23.92 11.12 -20.03
CA GLU A 26 24.13 12.50 -20.48
C GLU A 26 23.60 13.57 -19.50
N HIS A 27 23.15 13.16 -18.30
CA HIS A 27 22.66 14.03 -17.22
C HIS A 27 21.45 14.91 -17.56
N TYR A 28 20.62 14.50 -18.53
CA TYR A 28 19.34 15.14 -18.77
C TYR A 28 18.28 14.65 -17.77
N HIS A 29 17.54 15.59 -17.18
CA HIS A 29 16.43 15.27 -16.29
C HIS A 29 15.21 14.80 -17.08
N ILE A 30 14.77 13.57 -16.83
CA ILE A 30 13.52 13.03 -17.35
C ILE A 30 12.41 13.40 -16.36
N GLU A 31 11.39 14.14 -16.81
CA GLU A 31 10.25 14.48 -15.94
C GLU A 31 9.35 13.26 -15.68
N GLU A 32 8.83 12.63 -16.72
CA GLU A 32 7.87 11.53 -16.62
C GLU A 32 8.08 10.51 -17.74
N ILE A 33 7.74 9.25 -17.47
CA ILE A 33 7.73 8.17 -18.46
C ILE A 33 6.38 7.46 -18.38
N TYR A 34 5.67 7.42 -19.51
CA TYR A 34 4.37 6.78 -19.61
C TYR A 34 4.52 5.45 -20.35
N THR A 35 4.14 4.34 -19.71
CA THR A 35 4.13 3.01 -20.31
C THR A 35 2.75 2.36 -20.19
N PRO A 36 2.28 1.60 -21.21
CA PRO A 36 0.97 0.94 -21.16
C PRO A 36 0.96 -0.29 -20.23
N PHE A 37 2.13 -0.78 -19.83
CA PHE A 37 2.32 -1.90 -18.91
C PHE A 37 3.59 -1.71 -18.07
N PRO A 38 3.78 -2.47 -16.97
CA PRO A 38 5.00 -2.41 -16.17
C PRO A 38 6.22 -2.91 -16.94
N VAL A 39 7.23 -2.04 -17.11
CA VAL A 39 8.51 -2.41 -17.74
C VAL A 39 9.53 -2.72 -16.65
N HIS A 40 9.99 -3.97 -16.58
CA HIS A 40 10.93 -4.40 -15.56
C HIS A 40 12.29 -3.71 -15.72
N GLY A 41 12.82 -3.17 -14.62
CA GLY A 41 14.12 -2.48 -14.62
C GLY A 41 14.04 -0.99 -14.99
N LEU A 42 12.87 -0.48 -15.40
CA LEU A 42 12.68 0.95 -15.66
C LEU A 42 12.92 1.80 -14.41
N GLU A 43 12.43 1.35 -13.24
CA GLU A 43 12.64 2.05 -11.96
C GLU A 43 14.12 2.21 -11.62
N LYS A 44 14.90 1.15 -11.85
CA LYS A 44 16.36 1.14 -11.66
C LYS A 44 17.08 1.99 -12.71
N ALA A 45 16.58 1.99 -13.95
CA ALA A 45 17.12 2.84 -15.02
C ALA A 45 16.88 4.33 -14.71
N MET A 46 15.69 4.68 -14.20
CA MET A 46 15.37 6.04 -13.76
C MET A 46 16.05 6.45 -12.45
N GLY A 47 16.49 5.50 -11.63
CA GLY A 47 17.06 5.80 -10.31
C GLY A 47 16.02 6.24 -9.29
N MET A 48 14.80 5.71 -9.40
CA MET A 48 13.72 6.02 -8.46
C MET A 48 13.99 5.41 -7.08
N ALA A 49 13.55 6.11 -6.03
CA ALA A 49 13.64 5.60 -4.67
C ALA A 49 12.56 4.54 -4.40
N ASP A 50 12.89 3.56 -3.58
CA ASP A 50 11.95 2.50 -3.19
C ASP A 50 10.70 3.05 -2.50
N THR A 51 9.56 2.42 -2.78
CA THR A 51 8.30 2.82 -2.17
C THR A 51 8.22 2.40 -0.70
N ARG A 52 7.61 3.24 0.13
CA ARG A 52 7.41 2.98 1.57
C ARG A 52 6.06 2.31 1.90
N ILE A 53 5.37 1.77 0.90
CA ILE A 53 4.02 1.21 1.05
C ILE A 53 4.02 -0.02 1.96
N ALA A 54 5.06 -0.86 1.87
CA ALA A 54 5.21 -2.04 2.73
C ALA A 54 5.29 -1.66 4.22
N ILE A 55 6.05 -0.61 4.56
CA ILE A 55 6.17 -0.10 5.94
C ILE A 55 4.82 0.39 6.44
N CYS A 56 4.06 1.11 5.60
CA CYS A 56 2.72 1.57 5.96
C CYS A 56 1.78 0.40 6.25
N SER A 57 1.78 -0.64 5.40
CA SER A 57 0.95 -1.84 5.57
C SER A 57 1.24 -2.57 6.89
N PHE A 58 2.52 -2.70 7.25
CA PHE A 58 2.92 -3.28 8.53
C PHE A 58 2.33 -2.51 9.73
N LEU A 59 2.45 -1.18 9.72
CA LEU A 59 1.89 -0.34 10.77
C LEU A 59 0.37 -0.45 10.85
N TYR A 60 -0.32 -0.51 9.71
CA TYR A 60 -1.76 -0.73 9.67
C TYR A 60 -2.18 -2.08 10.23
N GLY A 61 -1.40 -3.14 9.97
CA GLY A 61 -1.61 -4.46 10.58
C GLY A 61 -1.48 -4.43 12.10
N VAL A 62 -0.45 -3.76 12.63
CA VAL A 62 -0.27 -3.59 14.09
C VAL A 62 -1.47 -2.86 14.70
N VAL A 63 -1.99 -1.83 14.04
CA VAL A 63 -3.21 -1.13 14.48
C VAL A 63 -4.41 -2.08 14.50
N GLY A 64 -4.62 -2.87 13.44
CA GLY A 64 -5.70 -3.88 13.40
C GLY A 64 -5.61 -4.91 14.52
N LEU A 65 -4.40 -5.37 14.83
CA LEU A 65 -4.15 -6.29 15.93
C LEU A 65 -4.50 -5.66 17.29
N VAL A 66 -4.02 -4.45 17.56
CA VAL A 66 -4.32 -3.72 18.81
C VAL A 66 -5.82 -3.50 18.96
N ILE A 67 -6.50 -3.04 17.90
CA ILE A 67 -7.95 -2.84 17.90
C ILE A 67 -8.66 -4.15 18.25
N SER A 68 -8.28 -5.27 17.62
CA SER A 68 -8.93 -6.57 17.88
C SER A 68 -8.79 -7.02 19.34
N ILE A 69 -7.61 -6.87 19.94
CA ILE A 69 -7.34 -7.26 21.33
C ILE A 69 -8.16 -6.40 22.29
N VAL A 70 -8.07 -5.07 22.14
CA VAL A 70 -8.81 -4.12 23.01
C VAL A 70 -10.31 -4.36 22.90
N MET A 71 -10.80 -4.52 21.67
CA MET A 71 -12.21 -4.76 21.38
C MET A 71 -12.75 -6.03 22.06
N MET A 72 -12.05 -7.16 21.93
CA MET A 72 -12.50 -8.43 22.51
C MET A 72 -12.32 -8.48 24.02
N ASN A 73 -11.23 -7.90 24.54
CA ASN A 73 -11.02 -7.80 25.98
C ASN A 73 -12.15 -7.00 26.64
N TYR A 74 -12.46 -5.83 26.09
CA TYR A 74 -13.53 -4.99 26.60
C TYR A 74 -14.89 -5.70 26.55
N MET A 75 -15.30 -6.20 25.38
CA MET A 75 -16.64 -6.78 25.24
C MET A 75 -16.86 -8.08 26.02
N MET A 76 -15.89 -9.00 26.00
CA MET A 76 -16.11 -10.36 26.51
C MET A 76 -15.72 -10.54 27.98
N ILE A 77 -15.00 -9.59 28.58
CA ILE A 77 -14.38 -9.74 29.90
C ILE A 77 -14.74 -8.56 30.80
N GLU A 78 -14.52 -7.32 30.35
CA GLU A 78 -14.72 -6.14 31.20
C GLU A 78 -16.20 -5.70 31.24
N ASP A 79 -16.85 -5.61 30.09
CA ASP A 79 -18.21 -5.06 29.98
C ASP A 79 -19.26 -6.11 30.38
N TRP A 80 -19.29 -7.26 29.71
CA TRP A 80 -20.28 -8.31 30.00
C TRP A 80 -19.69 -9.74 29.96
N PRO A 81 -19.04 -10.17 31.05
CA PRO A 81 -18.50 -11.52 31.15
C PRO A 81 -19.62 -12.55 31.30
N MET A 82 -20.03 -13.15 30.18
CA MET A 82 -21.01 -14.23 30.13
C MET A 82 -20.34 -15.60 30.21
N ASN A 83 -21.03 -16.57 30.79
CA ASN A 83 -20.66 -17.99 30.67
C ASN A 83 -21.36 -18.59 29.44
N ILE A 84 -20.62 -18.70 28.33
CA ILE A 84 -21.11 -19.26 27.07
C ILE A 84 -20.40 -20.60 26.81
N GLY A 85 -21.15 -21.70 26.91
CA GLY A 85 -20.63 -23.04 26.64
C GLY A 85 -19.54 -23.50 27.61
N GLY A 86 -19.48 -22.94 28.83
CA GLY A 86 -18.47 -23.26 29.84
C GLY A 86 -17.08 -22.70 29.54
N LYS A 87 -16.95 -21.81 28.56
CA LYS A 87 -15.66 -21.18 28.23
C LYS A 87 -15.25 -20.21 29.35
N PRO A 88 -13.96 -20.22 29.74
CA PRO A 88 -13.47 -19.29 30.76
C PRO A 88 -13.59 -17.85 30.24
N SER A 89 -14.21 -16.96 31.01
CA SER A 89 -14.36 -15.53 30.68
C SER A 89 -13.86 -14.61 31.80
N PHE A 90 -13.10 -15.15 32.75
CA PHE A 90 -12.55 -14.40 33.88
C PHE A 90 -11.26 -13.65 33.54
N SER A 91 -10.49 -14.15 32.56
CA SER A 91 -9.24 -13.56 32.10
C SER A 91 -9.06 -13.73 30.59
N TYR A 92 -8.43 -12.76 29.94
CA TYR A 92 -8.21 -12.76 28.50
C TYR A 92 -7.36 -13.94 28.04
N ILE A 93 -6.36 -14.32 28.85
CA ILE A 93 -5.41 -15.38 28.52
C ILE A 93 -6.12 -16.74 28.45
N GLU A 94 -7.12 -16.97 29.28
CA GLU A 94 -7.82 -18.26 29.36
C GLU A 94 -8.68 -18.54 28.11
N ASN A 95 -9.29 -17.51 27.53
CA ASN A 95 -10.13 -17.63 26.34
C ASN A 95 -9.45 -17.18 25.04
N MET A 96 -8.21 -16.68 25.11
CA MET A 96 -7.48 -16.12 23.98
C MET A 96 -7.50 -17.01 22.72
N PRO A 97 -7.37 -18.36 22.79
CA PRO A 97 -7.39 -19.19 21.59
C PRO A 97 -8.66 -19.06 20.75
N ALA A 98 -9.81 -18.75 21.37
CA ALA A 98 -11.08 -18.54 20.66
C ALA A 98 -11.10 -17.22 19.87
N PHE A 99 -10.24 -16.26 20.25
CA PHE A 99 -10.18 -14.91 19.70
C PHE A 99 -9.15 -14.78 18.57
N VAL A 100 -8.18 -15.70 18.48
CA VAL A 100 -7.11 -15.69 17.46
C VAL A 100 -7.63 -15.53 16.01
N PRO A 101 -8.70 -16.22 15.56
CA PRO A 101 -9.22 -16.03 14.20
C PRO A 101 -9.64 -14.58 13.93
N ILE A 102 -10.28 -13.93 14.90
CA ILE A 102 -10.71 -12.53 14.78
C ILE A 102 -9.49 -11.60 14.76
N MET A 103 -8.48 -11.86 15.61
CA MET A 103 -7.23 -11.10 15.61
C MET A 103 -6.54 -11.15 14.24
N PHE A 104 -6.50 -12.34 13.64
CA PHE A 104 -5.93 -12.55 12.31
C PHE A 104 -6.68 -11.76 11.25
N GLU A 105 -8.01 -11.95 11.15
CA GLU A 105 -8.83 -11.29 10.13
C GLU A 105 -8.78 -9.77 10.25
N MET A 106 -8.82 -9.23 11.47
CA MET A 106 -8.71 -7.78 11.70
C MET A 106 -7.33 -7.24 11.30
N THR A 107 -6.26 -7.98 11.58
CA THR A 107 -4.91 -7.59 11.15
C THR A 107 -4.83 -7.51 9.62
N VAL A 108 -5.34 -8.51 8.90
CA VAL A 108 -5.34 -8.56 7.43
C VAL A 108 -6.24 -7.47 6.85
N PHE A 109 -7.43 -7.27 7.41
CA PHE A 109 -8.39 -6.27 6.96
C PHE A 109 -7.80 -4.85 6.99
N PHE A 110 -7.21 -4.44 8.13
CA PHE A 110 -6.60 -3.12 8.28
C PHE A 110 -5.35 -2.98 7.41
N ALA A 111 -4.48 -3.99 7.37
CA ALA A 111 -3.28 -3.96 6.54
C ALA A 111 -3.60 -3.75 5.06
N ALA A 112 -4.61 -4.45 4.53
CA ALA A 112 -4.98 -4.43 3.12
C ALA A 112 -5.80 -3.19 2.72
N HIS A 113 -6.83 -2.81 3.47
CA HIS A 113 -7.67 -1.69 3.06
C HIS A 113 -6.94 -0.35 3.19
N LEU A 114 -6.22 -0.14 4.30
CA LEU A 114 -5.50 1.12 4.52
C LEU A 114 -4.32 1.27 3.56
N MET A 115 -3.65 0.19 3.15
CA MET A 115 -2.59 0.30 2.13
C MET A 115 -3.15 0.68 0.75
N VAL A 116 -4.32 0.16 0.36
CA VAL A 116 -4.97 0.49 -0.92
C VAL A 116 -5.42 1.95 -0.94
N ILE A 117 -6.01 2.42 0.16
CA ILE A 117 -6.41 3.83 0.29
C ILE A 117 -5.17 4.74 0.23
N THR A 118 -4.09 4.38 0.94
CA THR A 118 -2.83 5.13 0.89
C THR A 118 -2.23 5.16 -0.51
N PHE A 119 -2.31 4.06 -1.26
CA PHE A 119 -1.91 4.03 -2.67
C PHE A 119 -2.74 5.00 -3.52
N TYR A 120 -4.07 4.99 -3.42
CA TYR A 120 -4.91 5.93 -4.15
C TYR A 120 -4.64 7.39 -3.81
N MET A 121 -4.45 7.70 -2.52
CA MET A 121 -4.15 9.06 -2.08
C MET A 121 -2.78 9.55 -2.59
N ARG A 122 -1.74 8.70 -2.52
CA ARG A 122 -0.38 9.06 -2.96
C ARG A 122 -0.25 9.15 -4.48
N SER A 123 -0.91 8.25 -5.20
CA SER A 123 -0.91 8.23 -6.67
C SER A 123 -1.94 9.20 -7.27
N LYS A 124 -2.67 9.93 -6.42
CA LYS A 124 -3.74 10.84 -6.83
C LYS A 124 -4.74 10.16 -7.77
N LEU A 125 -5.37 9.09 -7.30
CA LEU A 125 -6.36 8.32 -8.04
C LEU A 125 -7.70 8.41 -7.31
N TRP A 126 -8.71 8.98 -7.98
CA TRP A 126 -10.07 9.07 -7.46
C TRP A 126 -11.06 9.16 -8.61
N PRO A 127 -12.35 8.82 -8.37
CA PRO A 127 -13.39 9.00 -9.36
C PRO A 127 -13.40 10.43 -9.92
N PHE A 128 -13.62 10.57 -11.23
CA PHE A 128 -13.72 11.86 -11.94
C PHE A 128 -12.43 12.69 -12.05
N LYS A 129 -11.25 12.12 -11.74
CA LYS A 129 -9.98 12.79 -12.05
C LYS A 129 -9.81 12.92 -13.56
N LYS A 130 -9.45 14.12 -14.03
CA LYS A 130 -9.10 14.36 -15.44
C LYS A 130 -7.75 13.71 -15.76
N ALA A 131 -7.61 13.22 -16.98
CA ALA A 131 -6.35 12.68 -17.49
C ALA A 131 -5.23 13.73 -17.37
N GLU A 132 -4.11 13.33 -16.78
CA GLU A 132 -2.89 14.14 -16.65
C GLU A 132 -1.79 13.67 -17.62
N ASN A 133 -1.97 12.52 -18.25
CA ASN A 133 -1.04 12.02 -19.26
C ASN A 133 -1.11 12.88 -20.53
N PRO A 134 0.03 13.08 -21.22
CA PRO A 134 0.05 13.76 -22.51
C PRO A 134 -0.77 12.97 -23.54
N ASP A 135 -1.46 13.72 -24.42
CA ASP A 135 -2.19 13.21 -25.59
C ASP A 135 -1.26 12.59 -26.64
#